data_AF-A0A7W0ZRL3-F1
#
_entry.id   AF-A0A7W0ZRL3-F1
#
_cell.length_a   1.000
_cell.length_b   1.000
_cell.length_c   1.000
_cell.angle_alpha   90.00
_cell.angle_beta   90.00
_cell.angle_gamma   90.00
#
_symmetry.space_group_name_H-M   'P 1'
#
loop_
_entity.id
_entity.type
_entity.pdbx_description
1 polymer ?
#
loop_
_entity_poly.entity_id
_entity_poly.type
_entity_poly.pdbx_seq_one_letter_code
_entity_poly.pdbx_strand_id
1 'polypeptide(L)' 'MTTQKHKDVDGRLDGERQREFMSAILADLRALERMIAEGKFDEGVRRIGAEQEMFLIDDHWRPAKGVLKLIERLRDSHYT' A
#
# COMPACT_ATOMS: atom_id res chain seq x y z
N MET A 1 -12.22 19.06 13.00
CA MET A 1 -13.07 17.87 12.80
C MET A 1 -12.14 16.67 12.71
N THR A 2 -12.11 15.86 13.75
CA THR A 2 -10.97 15.00 14.12
C THR A 2 -10.91 13.71 13.30
N THR A 3 -9.73 13.38 12.76
CA THR A 3 -9.41 12.22 11.90
C THR A 3 -9.58 10.84 12.59
N GLN A 4 -10.14 10.78 13.78
CA GLN A 4 -10.29 9.53 14.55
C GLN A 4 -11.44 8.62 14.08
N LYS A 5 -12.30 9.08 13.17
CA LYS A 5 -13.44 8.26 12.67
C LYS A 5 -13.08 7.08 11.76
N HIS A 6 -11.81 6.92 11.35
CA HIS A 6 -11.38 5.83 10.46
C HIS A 6 -10.79 4.62 11.19
N LYS A 7 -10.74 4.63 12.53
CA LYS A 7 -10.26 3.51 13.36
C LYS A 7 -11.34 2.95 14.27
N ASP A 8 -12.59 3.02 13.86
CA ASP A 8 -13.65 2.24 14.50
C ASP A 8 -13.88 0.99 13.64
N VAL A 9 -13.11 -0.06 13.92
CA VAL A 9 -13.36 -1.38 13.35
C VAL A 9 -14.46 -1.98 14.20
N ASP A 10 -15.69 -1.56 13.94
CA ASP A 10 -16.88 -2.14 14.55
C ASP A 10 -16.79 -3.66 14.34
N GLY A 11 -16.63 -4.40 15.43
CA GLY A 11 -16.29 -5.84 15.43
C GLY A 11 -17.38 -6.74 14.84
N ARG A 12 -18.44 -6.15 14.28
CA ARG A 12 -19.51 -6.81 13.53
C ARG A 12 -19.40 -6.41 12.06
N LEU A 13 -18.55 -7.11 11.32
CA LEU A 13 -18.67 -7.12 9.86
C LEU A 13 -20.03 -7.72 9.49
N ASP A 14 -20.79 -7.03 8.64
CA ASP A 14 -21.94 -7.62 7.97
C ASP A 14 -21.51 -8.93 7.27
N GLY A 15 -22.42 -9.91 7.14
CA GLY A 15 -22.10 -11.24 6.65
C GLY A 15 -21.46 -11.23 5.25
N GLU A 16 -21.82 -10.27 4.40
CA GLU A 16 -21.16 -10.04 3.10
C GLU A 16 -19.72 -9.58 3.26
N ARG A 17 -19.48 -8.53 4.06
CA ARG A 17 -18.12 -8.01 4.32
C ARG A 17 -17.23 -9.05 4.98
N GLN A 18 -17.78 -9.90 5.84
CA GLN A 18 -17.03 -11.00 6.46
C GLN A 18 -16.60 -12.04 5.40
N ARG A 19 -17.48 -12.37 4.44
CA ARG A 19 -17.14 -13.30 3.35
C ARG A 19 -16.07 -12.71 2.42
N GLU A 20 -16.19 -11.44 2.05
CA GLU A 20 -15.19 -10.73 1.25
C GLU A 20 -13.83 -10.71 1.94
N PHE A 21 -13.82 -10.38 3.24
CA PHE A 21 -12.61 -10.40 4.05
C PHE A 21 -11.98 -11.80 4.09
N MET A 22 -12.76 -12.84 4.39
CA MET A 22 -12.23 -14.21 4.39
C MET A 22 -11.70 -14.64 3.01
N SER A 23 -12.38 -14.25 1.94
CA SER A 23 -11.94 -14.53 0.57
C SER A 23 -10.58 -13.89 0.27
N ALA A 24 -10.38 -12.63 0.68
CA ALA A 24 -9.11 -11.92 0.53
C ALA A 24 -7.99 -12.64 1.31
N ILE A 25 -8.23 -13.03 2.56
CA ILE A 25 -7.24 -13.77 3.37
C ILE A 25 -6.88 -15.11 2.71
N LEU A 26 -7.84 -15.86 2.19
CA LEU A 26 -7.56 -17.12 1.50
C LEU A 26 -6.81 -16.90 0.17
N ALA A 27 -7.03 -15.78 -0.51
CA ALA A 27 -6.26 -15.41 -1.69
C ALA A 27 -4.80 -15.10 -1.31
N ASP A 28 -4.59 -14.35 -0.23
CA ASP A 28 -3.25 -14.02 0.28
C ASP A 28 -2.48 -15.27 0.72
N LEU A 29 -3.13 -16.21 1.42
CA LEU A 29 -2.51 -17.48 1.80
C LEU A 29 -2.08 -18.30 0.58
N ARG A 30 -2.93 -18.38 -0.45
CA ARG A 30 -2.58 -19.06 -1.70
C ARG A 30 -1.43 -18.38 -2.43
N ALA A 31 -1.39 -17.04 -2.42
CA ALA A 31 -0.28 -16.29 -2.99
C ALA A 31 1.02 -16.59 -2.22
N LEU A 32 0.97 -16.62 -0.89
CA LEU A 32 2.11 -16.97 -0.04
C LEU A 32 2.61 -18.40 -0.29
N GLU A 33 1.71 -19.39 -0.33
CA GLU A 33 2.04 -20.78 -0.65
C GLU A 33 2.77 -20.89 -1.99
N ARG A 34 2.25 -20.19 -3.00
CA ARG A 34 2.88 -20.12 -4.33
C ARG A 34 4.26 -19.46 -4.28
N MET A 35 4.42 -18.36 -3.54
CA MET A 35 5.71 -17.68 -3.38
C MET A 35 6.76 -18.58 -2.73
N ILE A 36 6.36 -19.40 -1.75
CA ILE A 36 7.24 -20.39 -1.13
C ILE A 36 7.60 -21.48 -2.15
N ALA A 37 6.61 -22.08 -2.82
CA ALA A 37 6.83 -23.16 -3.78
C ALA A 37 7.69 -22.74 -4.98
N GLU A 38 7.57 -21.49 -5.42
CA GLU A 38 8.34 -20.93 -6.54
C GLU A 38 9.66 -20.27 -6.10
N GLY A 39 10.03 -20.32 -4.82
CA GLY A 39 11.28 -19.73 -4.32
C GLY A 39 11.37 -18.21 -4.55
N LYS A 40 10.27 -17.47 -4.33
CA LYS A 40 10.19 -16.02 -4.57
C LYS A 40 10.78 -15.16 -3.44
N PHE A 41 11.27 -15.79 -2.38
CA PHE A 41 11.95 -15.10 -1.29
C PHE A 41 13.46 -15.09 -1.55
N ASP A 42 14.10 -13.94 -1.34
CA ASP A 42 15.55 -13.83 -1.39
C ASP A 42 16.18 -14.63 -0.23
N GLU A 43 17.11 -15.53 -0.56
CA GLU A 43 17.90 -16.29 0.41
C GLU A 43 19.33 -15.74 0.51
N GLY A 44 19.89 -15.77 1.73
CA GLY A 44 21.31 -15.47 1.99
C GLY A 44 21.67 -13.99 2.17
N VAL A 45 21.42 -13.15 1.17
CA VAL A 45 21.84 -11.73 1.22
C VAL A 45 20.80 -10.91 1.99
N ARG A 46 21.23 -10.31 3.12
CA ARG A 46 20.42 -9.32 3.82
C ARG A 46 20.36 -8.02 3.02
N ARG A 47 19.16 -7.66 2.57
CA ARG A 47 18.88 -6.37 1.92
C ARG A 47 18.14 -5.45 2.88
N ILE A 48 18.32 -4.15 2.72
CA ILE A 48 17.52 -3.12 3.40
C ILE A 48 16.65 -2.48 2.33
N GLY A 49 15.33 -2.63 2.47
CA GLY A 49 14.37 -1.83 1.71
C GLY A 49 14.16 -0.49 2.42
N ALA A 50 14.12 0.59 1.66
CA ALA A 50 13.76 1.91 2.16
C ALA A 50 12.72 2.51 1.22
N GLU A 51 11.61 2.96 1.78
CA GLU A 51 10.53 3.62 1.05
C GLU A 51 10.35 5.03 1.62
N GLN A 52 10.16 6.01 0.73
CA GLN A 52 9.90 7.39 1.12
C GLN A 52 8.57 7.84 0.52
N GLU A 53 7.68 8.32 1.38
CA GLU A 53 6.46 8.99 0.97
C GLU A 53 6.65 10.51 1.07
N MET A 54 6.22 11.23 0.04
CA MET A 54 6.38 12.68 -0.05
C MET A 54 5.06 13.36 -0.39
N PHE A 55 4.84 14.53 0.19
CA PHE A 55 3.73 15.40 -0.17
C PHE A 55 4.24 16.59 -0.99
N LEU A 56 3.57 16.87 -2.10
CA LEU A 56 3.82 18.09 -2.86
C LEU A 56 3.06 19.25 -2.22
N ILE A 57 3.75 20.36 -1.96
CA ILE A 57 3.15 21.58 -1.42
C ILE A 57 3.48 22.79 -2.29
N ASP A 58 2.61 23.80 -2.27
CA ASP A 58 2.86 25.09 -2.91
C ASP A 58 3.51 26.09 -1.93
N ASP A 59 3.85 27.28 -2.42
CA ASP A 59 4.46 28.36 -1.63
C ASP A 59 3.58 28.86 -0.48
N HIS A 60 2.30 28.49 -0.46
CA HIS A 60 1.33 28.80 0.59
C HIS A 60 1.11 27.62 1.54
N TRP A 61 1.97 26.60 1.48
CA TRP A 61 1.93 25.38 2.30
C TRP A 61 0.66 24.53 2.11
N ARG A 62 0.00 24.64 0.95
CA ARG A 62 -1.18 23.84 0.61
C ARG A 62 -0.79 22.65 -0.25
N PRO A 63 -1.58 21.55 -0.26
CA PRO A 63 -1.33 20.43 -1.16
C PRO A 63 -1.29 20.88 -2.62
N ALA A 64 -0.15 20.68 -3.27
CA ALA A 64 0.04 21.00 -4.66
C ALA A 64 -0.61 19.93 -5.54
N LYS A 65 -1.42 20.38 -6.50
CA LYS A 65 -2.03 19.52 -7.52
C LYS A 65 -1.06 19.43 -8.70
N GLY A 66 -0.56 18.23 -9.00
CA GLY A 66 0.35 18.07 -10.13
C GLY A 66 1.21 16.81 -10.14
N VAL A 67 1.02 15.91 -9.18
CA VAL A 67 1.86 14.71 -9.03
C VAL A 67 2.03 13.91 -10.32
N LEU A 68 0.95 13.67 -11.07
CA LEU A 68 1.02 12.91 -12.33
C LEU A 68 1.88 13.60 -13.39
N LYS A 69 1.76 14.93 -13.54
CA LYS A 69 2.59 15.71 -14.48
C LYS A 69 4.05 15.77 -14.05
N LEU A 70 4.29 15.82 -12.73
CA LEU A 70 5.63 15.79 -12.17
C LEU A 70 6.31 14.45 -12.49
N ILE A 71 5.63 13.33 -12.20
CA ILE A 71 6.14 11.97 -12.47
C ILE A 71 6.43 11.80 -13.97
N GLU A 72 5.51 12.21 -14.85
CA GLU A 72 5.68 12.12 -16.31
C GLU A 72 6.90 12.93 -16.80
N ARG A 73 7.19 14.08 -16.17
CA ARG A 73 8.35 14.91 -16.51
C ARG A 73 9.64 14.38 -15.90
N LEU A 74 9.58 13.84 -14.68
CA LEU A 74 10.73 13.32 -13.96
C LEU A 74 11.33 12.10 -14.68
N ARG A 75 10.46 11.22 -15.24
CA ARG A 75 10.85 10.03 -16.00
C ARG A 75 11.90 9.16 -15.28
N ASP A 76 11.78 9.08 -13.96
CA ASP A 76 12.66 8.32 -13.11
C ASP A 76 11.88 7.17 -12.47
N SER A 77 12.34 5.96 -12.68
CA SER A 77 11.71 4.73 -12.19
C SER A 77 11.75 4.56 -10.67
N HIS A 78 12.56 5.35 -9.97
CA HIS A 78 12.57 5.35 -8.50
C HIS A 78 11.35 6.05 -7.88
N TYR A 79 10.58 6.80 -8.68
CA TYR A 79 9.39 7.52 -8.22
C TYR A 79 8.12 6.93 -8.83
N THR A 80 7.04 6.91 -8.05
CA THR A 80 5.75 6.31 -8.40
C THR A 80 4.60 7.30 -8.32
#